data_AF-A0A4Q9FYG2-F1
#
_entry.id   AF-A0A4Q9FYG2-F1
#
_cell.length_a   1.000
_cell.length_b   1.000
_cell.length_c   1.000
_cell.angle_alpha   90.00
_cell.angle_beta   90.00
_cell.angle_gamma   90.00
#
_symmetry.space_group_name_H-M   'P 1'
#
loop_
_entity.id
_entity.type
_entity.pdbx_description
1 polymer ?
#
loop_
_entity_poly.entity_id
_entity_poly.type
_entity_poly.pdbx_seq_one_letter_code
_entity_poly.pdbx_strand_id
1 'polypeptide(L)'
;MSDRAERIGWWVSGTAHGALILWAVLGGVFLRPQPSTPLRSTQVDTISSAEFEALAAASRGAGPVGSGATTVADLAAPPADAGAAEAPAPASPPDAEEAAQPLTQPEAPEARPDLSDFARPDPVAVTADLSPPALNQTLAEAAPEAPSDAEARPIDTQPARPETPVADQAAQPVAPRSELALDRSALPHSRPEGLVERRTERLARQEAERRAVAEAARAAAEAEAAAAEERRLSAERAAAKEAARRAEAERQEAQRQAEAEAQRQAKEARSAEAERQARAEREAAEAASRAEEERQAEAQRAAERQAEEARRAAEAREAERQAEERRQAEAERQAAEARRAEEERQAEERRAAEAAEREAEERLAAERESAEREAAQREAAAREAQEREAAARQQALEDALREAQENTDAAGQDQTAATGEGPGAATQTIEGGSGASAAQDPLAAALAGAMSASEAPADPAPLPGTAEPMQLAPSSLQALPDEIGMSSLSQDQPLSLAERDVFRTALRQCWNEGALSVEARGMAVAVAFSMTADGRPIGDTLRIADFRGGSEDGARHAFDVARRAIMMCGATGFPLPLDKYSRWRDVVVEFRPDGIGFD
;
A
#
# COMPACT_ATOMS: atom_id res chain seq x y z
N MET A 1 37.25 -10.18 50.05
CA MET A 1 38.01 -10.22 48.77
C MET A 1 37.30 -11.02 47.67
N SER A 2 36.34 -11.90 47.99
CA SER A 2 35.62 -12.74 47.01
C SER A 2 34.70 -11.98 46.05
N ASP A 3 34.08 -10.88 46.50
CA ASP A 3 33.15 -10.04 45.72
C ASP A 3 33.72 -9.38 44.45
N ARG A 4 35.05 -9.27 44.35
CA ARG A 4 35.71 -8.63 43.20
C ARG A 4 36.01 -9.65 42.11
N ALA A 5 36.39 -10.86 42.49
CA ALA A 5 36.66 -11.95 41.55
C ALA A 5 35.39 -12.42 40.85
N GLU A 6 34.27 -12.48 41.58
CA GLU A 6 32.97 -12.92 41.03
C GLU A 6 32.40 -11.92 40.02
N ARG A 7 32.51 -10.61 40.32
CA ARG A 7 32.12 -9.53 39.37
C ARG A 7 32.99 -9.48 38.12
N ILE A 8 34.29 -9.73 38.27
CA ILE A 8 35.20 -9.81 37.12
C ILE A 8 34.89 -11.05 36.28
N GLY A 9 34.57 -12.20 36.91
CA GLY A 9 34.19 -13.42 36.23
C GLY A 9 32.93 -13.25 35.36
N TRP A 10 31.90 -12.57 35.89
CA TRP A 10 30.69 -12.27 35.12
C TRP A 10 30.96 -11.33 33.95
N TRP A 11 31.82 -10.31 34.14
CA TRP A 11 32.18 -9.37 33.06
C TRP A 11 32.98 -10.02 31.94
N VAL A 12 33.95 -10.88 32.30
CA VAL A 12 34.78 -11.60 31.32
C VAL A 12 33.94 -12.64 30.57
N SER A 13 33.05 -13.35 31.28
CA SER A 13 32.13 -14.29 30.63
C SER A 13 31.15 -13.57 29.69
N GLY A 14 30.61 -12.43 30.13
CA GLY A 14 29.70 -11.62 29.30
C GLY A 14 30.37 -11.08 28.04
N THR A 15 31.59 -10.56 28.15
CA THR A 15 32.33 -10.07 26.97
C THR A 15 32.75 -11.21 26.05
N ALA A 16 33.13 -12.38 26.57
CA ALA A 16 33.47 -13.54 25.76
C ALA A 16 32.26 -14.04 24.94
N HIS A 17 31.09 -14.16 25.57
CA HIS A 17 29.87 -14.58 24.86
C HIS A 17 29.40 -13.52 23.86
N GLY A 18 29.47 -12.23 24.22
CA GLY A 18 29.12 -11.13 23.32
C GLY A 18 29.99 -11.10 22.06
N ALA A 19 31.30 -11.32 22.20
CA ALA A 19 32.22 -11.38 21.06
C ALA A 19 31.93 -12.58 20.16
N LEU A 20 31.56 -13.74 20.73
CA LEU A 20 31.27 -14.96 19.98
C LEU A 20 29.97 -14.83 19.16
N ILE A 21 28.93 -14.22 19.75
CA ILE A 21 27.67 -13.91 19.05
C ILE A 21 27.92 -12.89 17.94
N LEU A 22 28.67 -11.83 18.22
CA LEU A 22 29.02 -10.82 17.21
C LEU A 22 29.82 -11.44 16.05
N TRP A 23 30.77 -12.33 16.35
CA TRP A 23 31.53 -13.06 15.34
C TRP A 23 30.65 -14.01 14.51
N ALA A 24 29.67 -14.69 15.12
CA ALA A 24 28.72 -15.53 14.39
C ALA A 24 27.82 -14.71 13.44
N VAL A 25 27.37 -13.53 13.87
CA VAL A 25 26.56 -12.62 13.05
C VAL A 25 27.37 -12.03 11.90
N LEU A 26 28.60 -11.56 12.16
CA LEU A 26 29.47 -11.01 11.11
C LEU A 26 30.02 -12.10 10.18
N GLY A 27 30.41 -13.25 10.73
CA GLY A 27 30.97 -14.39 9.98
C GLY A 27 29.94 -15.06 9.06
N GLY A 28 28.67 -15.11 9.46
CA GLY A 28 27.58 -15.64 8.64
C GLY A 28 27.20 -14.78 7.42
N VAL A 29 27.67 -13.53 7.36
CA VAL A 29 27.45 -12.64 6.21
C VAL A 29 28.55 -12.80 5.15
N PHE A 30 29.79 -13.10 5.54
CA PHE A 30 30.92 -13.18 4.61
C PHE A 30 31.25 -14.60 4.11
N LEU A 31 30.81 -15.67 4.79
CA LEU A 31 31.05 -17.07 4.38
C LEU A 31 29.78 -17.80 3.91
N ARG A 32 28.84 -17.12 3.25
CA ARG A 32 27.72 -17.81 2.62
C ARG A 32 28.24 -18.68 1.47
N PRO A 33 28.04 -20.02 1.48
CA PRO A 33 28.31 -20.82 0.31
C PRO A 33 27.43 -20.30 -0.83
N GLN A 34 28.05 -19.94 -1.95
CA GLN A 34 27.32 -19.58 -3.16
C GLN A 34 26.46 -20.79 -3.55
N PRO A 35 25.14 -20.63 -3.78
CA PRO A 35 24.33 -21.72 -4.28
C PRO A 35 24.92 -22.16 -5.62
N SER A 36 25.38 -23.41 -5.71
CA SER A 36 25.75 -23.99 -6.99
C SER A 36 24.51 -23.99 -7.87
N THR A 37 24.60 -23.30 -9.01
CA THR A 37 23.59 -23.33 -10.06
C THR A 37 23.24 -24.79 -10.35
N PRO A 38 21.97 -25.21 -10.24
CA PRO A 38 21.59 -26.56 -10.62
C PRO A 38 21.91 -26.73 -12.10
N LEU A 39 22.71 -27.73 -12.43
CA LEU A 39 22.90 -28.18 -13.80
C LEU A 39 21.52 -28.55 -14.35
N ARG A 40 20.96 -27.71 -15.23
CA ARG A 40 19.82 -28.08 -16.06
C ARG A 40 20.32 -29.12 -17.06
N SER A 41 20.21 -30.39 -16.69
CA SER A 41 20.23 -31.46 -17.67
C SER A 41 18.92 -31.37 -18.45
N THR A 42 19.02 -31.17 -19.76
CA THR A 42 17.89 -31.36 -20.66
C THR A 42 17.71 -32.87 -20.79
N GLN A 43 16.78 -33.44 -20.03
CA GLN A 43 16.31 -34.79 -20.33
C GLN A 43 15.56 -34.71 -21.66
N VAL A 44 16.15 -35.33 -22.68
CA VAL A 44 15.46 -35.62 -23.94
C VAL A 44 14.73 -36.94 -23.69
N ASP A 45 13.53 -36.85 -23.14
CA ASP A 45 12.63 -37.99 -23.07
C ASP A 45 12.06 -38.24 -24.46
N THR A 46 12.31 -39.43 -25.00
CA THR A 46 11.68 -39.90 -26.23
C THR A 46 10.21 -40.10 -25.94
N ILE A 47 9.35 -39.24 -26.51
CA ILE A 47 7.89 -39.37 -26.40
C ILE A 47 7.50 -40.78 -26.87
N SER A 48 6.74 -41.50 -26.07
CA SER A 48 6.26 -42.83 -26.48
C SER A 48 5.27 -42.67 -27.64
N SER A 49 5.21 -43.65 -28.54
CA SER A 49 4.28 -43.61 -29.68
C SER A 49 2.82 -43.41 -29.25
N ALA A 50 2.43 -43.95 -28.08
CA ALA A 50 1.09 -43.79 -27.53
C ALA A 50 0.80 -42.35 -27.08
N GLU A 51 1.79 -41.64 -26.56
CA GLU A 51 1.65 -40.25 -26.12
C GLU A 51 1.65 -39.28 -27.31
N PHE A 52 2.42 -39.59 -28.37
CA PHE A 52 2.33 -38.88 -29.64
C PHE A 52 0.95 -39.06 -30.30
N GLU A 53 0.39 -40.28 -30.25
CA GLU A 53 -0.94 -40.56 -30.78
C GLU A 53 -2.05 -39.86 -29.99
N ALA A 54 -1.88 -39.69 -28.66
CA ALA A 54 -2.77 -38.90 -27.82
C ALA A 54 -2.70 -37.40 -28.15
N LEU A 55 -1.51 -36.83 -28.37
CA LEU A 55 -1.37 -35.43 -28.83
C LEU A 55 -1.92 -35.23 -30.26
N ALA A 56 -1.74 -36.20 -31.15
CA ALA A 56 -2.28 -36.16 -32.51
C ALA A 56 -3.81 -36.35 -32.55
N ALA A 57 -4.39 -37.09 -31.59
CA ALA A 57 -5.83 -37.20 -31.42
C ALA A 57 -6.43 -35.91 -30.84
N ALA A 58 -5.73 -35.28 -29.88
CA ALA A 58 -6.11 -33.99 -29.31
C ALA A 58 -6.09 -32.86 -30.37
N SER A 59 -5.11 -32.85 -31.29
CA SER A 59 -5.06 -31.87 -32.37
C SER A 59 -6.12 -32.09 -33.46
N ARG A 60 -6.67 -33.31 -33.57
CA ARG A 60 -7.84 -33.63 -34.40
C ARG A 60 -9.18 -33.40 -33.68
N GLY A 61 -9.16 -32.82 -32.48
CA GLY A 61 -10.37 -32.50 -31.71
C GLY A 61 -11.01 -33.68 -30.99
N ALA A 62 -10.34 -34.83 -30.92
CA ALA A 62 -10.83 -36.03 -30.24
C ALA A 62 -10.03 -36.28 -28.95
N GLY A 63 -10.23 -35.41 -27.95
CA GLY A 63 -9.72 -35.63 -26.59
C GLY A 63 -10.59 -36.62 -25.81
N PRO A 64 -10.07 -37.25 -24.73
CA PRO A 64 -10.81 -38.22 -23.94
C PRO A 64 -12.03 -37.56 -23.28
N VAL A 65 -13.22 -38.01 -23.67
CA VAL A 65 -14.48 -37.60 -23.02
C VAL A 65 -14.52 -38.23 -21.63
N GLY A 66 -14.36 -37.41 -20.59
CA GLY A 66 -14.62 -37.83 -19.22
C GLY A 66 -16.08 -38.22 -19.05
N SER A 67 -16.35 -39.26 -18.27
CA SER A 67 -17.68 -39.83 -17.98
C SER A 67 -18.56 -38.93 -17.08
N GLY A 68 -18.50 -37.61 -17.26
CA GLY A 68 -19.23 -36.61 -16.47
C GLY A 68 -19.95 -35.53 -17.30
N ALA A 69 -19.94 -35.60 -18.63
CA ALA A 69 -20.63 -34.62 -19.47
C ALA A 69 -22.11 -35.02 -19.73
N THR A 70 -22.91 -35.12 -18.68
CA THR A 70 -24.37 -35.10 -18.76
C THR A 70 -24.94 -34.27 -17.61
N THR A 71 -24.83 -32.96 -17.73
CA THR A 71 -25.72 -32.01 -17.07
C THR A 71 -26.11 -30.95 -18.10
N VAL A 72 -27.18 -31.26 -18.84
CA VAL A 72 -27.86 -30.27 -19.66
C VAL A 72 -28.52 -29.29 -18.69
N ALA A 73 -28.12 -28.02 -18.75
CA ALA A 73 -28.85 -26.93 -18.13
C ALA A 73 -30.21 -26.79 -18.82
N ASP A 74 -31.26 -26.83 -18.01
CA ASP A 74 -32.65 -26.58 -18.40
C ASP A 74 -32.75 -25.17 -19.01
N LEU A 75 -32.91 -25.09 -20.33
CA LEU A 75 -33.20 -23.85 -21.04
C LEU A 75 -34.63 -23.95 -21.59
N ALA A 76 -35.49 -23.06 -21.10
CA ALA A 76 -36.90 -22.99 -21.43
C ALA A 76 -37.14 -22.86 -22.95
N ALA A 77 -38.07 -23.69 -23.45
CA ALA A 77 -38.48 -23.72 -24.85
C ALA A 77 -39.37 -22.51 -25.23
N PRO A 78 -39.16 -21.89 -26.40
CA PRO A 78 -40.17 -21.05 -27.04
C PRO A 78 -41.24 -21.91 -27.75
N PRO A 79 -42.46 -21.39 -27.94
CA PRO A 79 -43.60 -22.19 -28.38
C PRO A 79 -43.49 -22.61 -29.85
N ALA A 80 -44.02 -23.81 -30.11
CA ALA A 80 -44.13 -24.43 -31.41
C ALA A 80 -45.10 -23.67 -32.32
N ASP A 81 -44.67 -23.44 -33.56
CA ASP A 81 -45.57 -23.20 -34.68
C ASP A 81 -45.46 -24.36 -35.67
N ALA A 82 -46.63 -24.88 -36.03
CA ALA A 82 -46.78 -26.09 -36.83
C ALA A 82 -46.61 -25.77 -38.32
N GLY A 83 -45.61 -26.38 -38.95
CA GLY A 83 -45.44 -26.43 -40.40
C GLY A 83 -44.89 -27.80 -40.80
N ALA A 84 -45.69 -28.54 -41.56
CA ALA A 84 -45.38 -29.88 -42.04
C ALA A 84 -44.38 -29.88 -43.22
N ALA A 85 -43.70 -31.03 -43.40
CA ALA A 85 -42.80 -31.44 -44.49
C ALA A 85 -41.42 -30.75 -44.49
N GLU A 86 -40.26 -31.41 -44.56
CA GLU A 86 -39.87 -32.71 -45.11
C GLU A 86 -38.58 -33.15 -44.38
N ALA A 87 -38.42 -34.44 -44.07
CA ALA A 87 -37.17 -34.94 -43.47
C ALA A 87 -36.07 -34.99 -44.55
N PRO A 88 -34.86 -34.42 -44.34
CA PRO A 88 -33.77 -34.61 -45.27
C PRO A 88 -33.27 -36.06 -45.17
N ALA A 89 -33.14 -36.71 -46.34
CA ALA A 89 -32.59 -38.05 -46.44
C ALA A 89 -31.17 -38.13 -45.83
N PRO A 90 -30.77 -39.27 -45.24
CA PRO A 90 -29.42 -39.44 -44.75
C PRO A 90 -28.44 -39.36 -45.93
N ALA A 91 -27.56 -38.37 -45.91
CA ALA A 91 -26.46 -38.27 -46.85
C ALA A 91 -25.47 -39.42 -46.59
N SER A 92 -25.33 -40.31 -47.57
CA SER A 92 -24.24 -41.29 -47.61
C SER A 92 -22.88 -40.57 -47.58
N PRO A 93 -21.87 -41.08 -46.85
CA PRO A 93 -20.51 -40.57 -46.98
C PRO A 93 -20.01 -40.80 -48.42
N PRO A 94 -19.17 -39.91 -48.99
CA PRO A 94 -18.60 -40.13 -50.31
C PRO A 94 -17.65 -41.33 -50.29
N ASP A 95 -17.75 -42.17 -51.32
CA ASP A 95 -16.87 -43.32 -51.55
C ASP A 95 -15.41 -42.88 -51.58
N ALA A 96 -14.60 -43.41 -50.66
CA ALA A 96 -13.19 -43.08 -50.49
C ALA A 96 -12.28 -43.68 -51.59
N GLU A 97 -12.83 -44.41 -52.56
CA GLU A 97 -12.06 -45.05 -53.63
C GLU A 97 -11.78 -44.14 -54.83
N GLU A 98 -12.50 -43.02 -55.00
CA GLU A 98 -12.33 -42.15 -56.19
C GLU A 98 -11.27 -41.03 -56.01
N ALA A 99 -10.69 -40.89 -54.81
CA ALA A 99 -9.63 -39.91 -54.51
C ALA A 99 -8.21 -40.50 -54.45
N ALA A 100 -8.03 -41.79 -54.74
CA ALA A 100 -6.72 -42.43 -54.75
C ALA A 100 -6.02 -42.23 -56.11
N GLN A 101 -5.34 -41.10 -56.30
CA GLN A 101 -4.33 -41.01 -57.36
C GLN A 101 -3.15 -41.92 -57.01
N PRO A 102 -2.65 -42.77 -57.93
CA PRO A 102 -1.49 -43.60 -57.67
C PRO A 102 -0.25 -42.71 -57.52
N LEU A 103 0.29 -42.63 -56.31
CA LEU A 103 1.58 -42.00 -56.05
C LEU A 103 2.69 -42.79 -56.76
N THR A 104 3.46 -42.11 -57.62
CA THR A 104 4.67 -42.65 -58.23
C THR A 104 5.68 -43.06 -57.15
N GLN A 105 6.08 -44.32 -57.15
CA GLN A 105 7.12 -44.85 -56.27
C GLN A 105 8.49 -44.25 -56.67
N PRO A 106 9.29 -43.73 -55.72
CA PRO A 106 10.62 -43.20 -56.04
C PRO A 106 11.59 -44.33 -56.38
N GLU A 107 12.24 -44.23 -57.55
CA GLU A 107 13.36 -45.09 -57.96
C GLU A 107 14.66 -44.65 -57.27
N ALA A 108 14.83 -44.96 -55.97
CA ALA A 108 16.12 -45.24 -55.30
C ALA A 108 15.97 -45.21 -53.78
N PRO A 109 16.69 -46.07 -53.03
CA PRO A 109 16.86 -45.88 -51.59
C PRO A 109 17.75 -44.66 -51.32
N GLU A 110 17.32 -43.77 -50.42
CA GLU A 110 18.12 -42.65 -49.94
C GLU A 110 19.44 -43.15 -49.30
N ALA A 111 20.53 -42.42 -49.56
CA ALA A 111 21.84 -42.74 -49.01
C ALA A 111 21.84 -42.58 -47.48
N ARG A 112 22.42 -43.56 -46.77
CA ARG A 112 22.60 -43.52 -45.32
C ARG A 112 23.35 -42.24 -44.91
N PRO A 113 22.96 -41.55 -43.83
CA PRO A 113 23.68 -40.40 -43.32
C PRO A 113 25.12 -40.78 -42.93
N ASP A 114 26.09 -39.94 -43.33
CA ASP A 114 27.49 -40.08 -42.97
C ASP A 114 27.71 -39.64 -41.51
N LEU A 115 28.12 -40.58 -40.66
CA LEU A 115 28.35 -40.37 -39.22
C LEU A 115 29.85 -40.22 -38.87
N SER A 116 30.68 -39.89 -39.86
CA SER A 116 32.15 -39.80 -39.67
C SER A 116 32.60 -38.67 -38.72
N ASP A 117 31.72 -37.71 -38.38
CA ASP A 117 32.04 -36.60 -37.47
C ASP A 117 31.90 -36.92 -35.96
N PHE A 118 31.46 -38.13 -35.59
CA PHE A 118 31.32 -38.55 -34.18
C PHE A 118 32.44 -39.50 -33.69
N ALA A 119 33.59 -39.51 -34.37
CA ALA A 119 34.75 -40.27 -33.91
C ALA A 119 35.32 -39.65 -32.61
N ARG A 120 35.27 -40.45 -31.54
CA ARG A 120 35.77 -40.11 -30.20
C ARG A 120 37.28 -39.85 -30.27
N PRO A 121 37.82 -38.69 -29.85
CA PRO A 121 39.27 -38.47 -29.83
C PRO A 121 39.95 -39.35 -28.77
N ASP A 122 41.17 -39.81 -29.06
CA ASP A 122 41.97 -40.64 -28.17
C ASP A 122 42.28 -39.93 -26.84
N PRO A 123 42.26 -40.64 -25.69
CA PRO A 123 42.55 -40.04 -24.40
C PRO A 123 44.04 -39.68 -24.29
N VAL A 124 44.32 -38.39 -24.14
CA VAL A 124 45.64 -37.89 -23.73
C VAL A 124 45.91 -38.29 -22.27
N ALA A 125 47.01 -39.01 -22.05
CA ALA A 125 47.48 -39.38 -20.72
C ALA A 125 48.02 -38.14 -19.99
N VAL A 126 47.32 -37.69 -18.96
CA VAL A 126 47.81 -36.67 -18.01
C VAL A 126 48.52 -37.39 -16.87
N THR A 127 49.83 -37.18 -16.75
CA THR A 127 50.60 -37.56 -15.57
C THR A 127 50.19 -36.67 -14.41
N ALA A 128 49.44 -37.21 -13.46
CA ALA A 128 49.20 -36.56 -12.18
C ALA A 128 50.26 -37.03 -11.17
N ASP A 129 51.25 -36.18 -10.93
CA ASP A 129 52.12 -36.23 -9.75
C ASP A 129 51.37 -35.56 -8.59
N LEU A 130 50.70 -36.33 -7.73
CA LEU A 130 50.27 -35.90 -6.40
C LEU A 130 50.10 -37.12 -5.48
N SER A 131 50.89 -37.16 -4.41
CA SER A 131 50.87 -38.18 -3.36
C SER A 131 49.57 -38.14 -2.53
N PRO A 132 48.97 -39.29 -2.15
CA PRO A 132 47.82 -39.32 -1.24
C PRO A 132 48.24 -39.29 0.24
N PRO A 133 47.45 -38.67 1.14
CA PRO A 133 47.73 -38.66 2.57
C PRO A 133 47.32 -40.00 3.20
N ALA A 134 48.20 -40.52 4.05
CA ALA A 134 47.95 -41.70 4.87
C ALA A 134 47.07 -41.35 6.06
N LEU A 135 45.96 -42.08 6.28
CA LEU A 135 45.41 -42.31 7.62
C LEU A 135 44.64 -43.64 7.72
N ASN A 136 45.10 -44.40 8.72
CA ASN A 136 44.37 -45.28 9.65
C ASN A 136 44.05 -46.72 9.27
N GLN A 137 44.87 -47.58 9.87
CA GLN A 137 44.74 -49.01 10.04
C GLN A 137 43.54 -49.39 10.92
N THR A 138 42.85 -50.49 10.56
CA THR A 138 42.49 -51.56 11.51
C THR A 138 42.42 -52.92 10.78
N LEU A 139 43.00 -53.91 11.45
CA LEU A 139 43.01 -55.39 11.28
C LEU A 139 41.68 -56.00 10.78
N ALA A 140 41.57 -57.16 10.13
CA ALA A 140 42.45 -58.28 9.83
C ALA A 140 41.79 -59.18 8.76
N GLU A 141 42.60 -60.02 8.13
CA GLU A 141 42.42 -61.49 8.00
C GLU A 141 42.83 -61.98 6.61
N ALA A 142 43.83 -62.85 6.61
CA ALA A 142 44.56 -63.33 5.46
C ALA A 142 43.82 -64.47 4.72
N ALA A 143 43.90 -64.46 3.39
CA ALA A 143 43.88 -65.67 2.56
C ALA A 143 44.76 -65.43 1.31
N PRO A 144 45.55 -66.44 0.87
CA PRO A 144 46.79 -66.20 0.14
C PRO A 144 46.64 -66.06 -1.38
N GLU A 145 47.66 -65.41 -1.94
CA GLU A 145 47.94 -65.15 -3.35
C GLU A 145 47.88 -66.39 -4.26
N ALA A 146 47.36 -66.18 -5.46
CA ALA A 146 47.75 -66.90 -6.67
C ALA A 146 48.38 -65.89 -7.66
N PRO A 147 49.50 -66.25 -8.31
CA PRO A 147 50.32 -65.29 -9.05
C PRO A 147 49.77 -64.93 -10.43
N SER A 148 50.23 -63.76 -10.85
CA SER A 148 50.07 -63.08 -12.13
C SER A 148 50.60 -63.86 -13.33
N ASP A 149 50.24 -63.31 -14.49
CA ASP A 149 50.84 -63.42 -15.81
C ASP A 149 50.23 -64.43 -16.77
N ALA A 150 49.44 -63.91 -17.71
CA ALA A 150 49.65 -64.20 -19.13
C ALA A 150 48.85 -63.21 -20.00
N GLU A 151 49.64 -62.37 -20.68
CA GLU A 151 49.43 -61.72 -21.96
C GLU A 151 48.27 -62.17 -22.87
N ALA A 152 47.61 -61.14 -23.42
CA ALA A 152 47.28 -60.95 -24.82
C ALA A 152 46.87 -62.18 -25.65
N ARG A 153 45.55 -62.30 -25.90
CA ARG A 153 45.04 -63.09 -27.02
C ARG A 153 45.11 -62.28 -28.32
N PRO A 154 45.68 -62.82 -29.41
CA PRO A 154 45.38 -62.36 -30.75
C PRO A 154 44.15 -63.05 -31.33
N ILE A 155 43.72 -62.46 -32.44
CA ILE A 155 42.44 -62.53 -33.12
C ILE A 155 42.18 -63.87 -33.81
N ASP A 156 40.88 -64.18 -33.84
CA ASP A 156 40.12 -65.12 -34.65
C ASP A 156 40.74 -65.46 -36.02
N THR A 157 41.03 -66.75 -36.24
CA THR A 157 41.21 -67.34 -37.58
C THR A 157 40.27 -68.54 -37.71
N GLN A 158 39.46 -68.45 -38.76
CA GLN A 158 38.43 -69.37 -39.21
C GLN A 158 38.91 -70.84 -39.25
N PRO A 159 38.18 -71.82 -38.67
CA PRO A 159 38.58 -73.22 -38.72
C PRO A 159 38.40 -73.79 -40.13
N ALA A 160 39.51 -74.27 -40.71
CA ALA A 160 39.54 -75.06 -41.93
C ALA A 160 38.83 -76.42 -41.74
N ARG A 161 38.13 -76.87 -42.77
CA ARG A 161 37.53 -78.22 -42.85
C ARG A 161 38.59 -79.31 -42.65
N PRO A 162 38.29 -80.41 -41.93
CA PRO A 162 39.15 -81.59 -41.93
C PRO A 162 39.08 -82.28 -43.30
N GLU A 163 40.24 -82.42 -43.94
CA GLU A 163 40.44 -83.28 -45.10
C GLU A 163 40.20 -84.76 -44.71
N THR A 164 39.49 -85.48 -45.58
CA THR A 164 39.29 -86.93 -45.49
C THR A 164 40.63 -87.68 -45.59
N PRO A 165 40.89 -88.70 -44.75
CA PRO A 165 42.09 -89.51 -44.92
C PRO A 165 42.03 -90.29 -46.23
N VAL A 166 43.13 -90.23 -46.99
CA VAL A 166 43.37 -91.00 -48.21
C VAL A 166 43.24 -92.49 -47.89
N ALA A 167 42.41 -93.18 -48.65
CA ALA A 167 42.26 -94.63 -48.58
C ALA A 167 43.59 -95.32 -48.93
N ASP A 168 44.10 -96.09 -47.97
CA ASP A 168 45.25 -96.95 -48.15
C ASP A 168 44.96 -97.99 -49.25
N GLN A 169 45.97 -98.26 -50.07
CA GLN A 169 45.83 -99.16 -51.22
C GLN A 169 45.45 -100.57 -50.75
N ALA A 170 44.54 -101.20 -51.51
CA ALA A 170 44.03 -102.53 -51.26
C ALA A 170 45.13 -103.58 -51.08
N ALA A 171 45.50 -103.85 -49.82
CA ALA A 171 46.12 -105.09 -49.42
C ALA A 171 45.04 -106.18 -49.51
N GLN A 172 45.14 -107.07 -50.49
CA GLN A 172 44.32 -108.26 -50.56
C GLN A 172 44.51 -109.05 -49.25
N PRO A 173 43.44 -109.40 -48.52
CA PRO A 173 43.57 -110.23 -47.33
C PRO A 173 43.95 -111.65 -47.78
N VAL A 174 45.24 -111.96 -47.77
CA VAL A 174 45.72 -113.33 -47.77
C VAL A 174 45.33 -113.91 -46.41
N ALA A 175 44.25 -114.70 -46.38
CA ALA A 175 43.88 -115.47 -45.20
C ALA A 175 45.08 -116.32 -44.76
N PRO A 176 45.49 -116.29 -43.48
CA PRO A 176 46.58 -117.14 -43.01
C PRO A 176 46.15 -118.60 -43.11
N ARG A 177 46.72 -119.33 -44.07
CA ARG A 177 46.60 -120.79 -44.12
C ARG A 177 47.57 -121.35 -43.08
N SER A 178 47.01 -121.89 -42.01
CA SER A 178 47.74 -122.70 -41.02
C SER A 178 48.36 -123.92 -41.71
N GLU A 179 49.67 -124.13 -41.53
CA GLU A 179 50.45 -125.31 -41.97
C GLU A 179 50.05 -126.61 -41.23
N LEU A 180 49.03 -126.58 -40.38
CA LEU A 180 48.39 -127.75 -39.73
C LEU A 180 46.97 -128.03 -40.27
N ALA A 181 46.63 -127.54 -41.45
CA ALA A 181 45.39 -127.92 -42.12
C ALA A 181 45.51 -129.35 -42.68
N LEU A 182 45.03 -130.33 -41.92
CA LEU A 182 44.81 -131.69 -42.40
C LEU A 182 43.87 -131.66 -43.63
N ASP A 183 44.37 -132.07 -44.79
CA ASP A 183 43.65 -132.19 -46.08
C ASP A 183 42.48 -133.20 -46.08
N ARG A 184 42.14 -133.78 -44.92
CA ARG A 184 41.01 -134.68 -44.73
C ARG A 184 40.34 -134.43 -43.38
N SER A 185 39.66 -133.30 -43.26
CA SER A 185 38.54 -133.22 -42.31
C SER A 185 37.27 -133.66 -43.06
N ALA A 186 36.59 -134.67 -42.55
CA ALA A 186 35.27 -135.03 -43.05
C ALA A 186 34.37 -133.80 -42.92
N LEU A 187 33.75 -133.37 -44.02
CA LEU A 187 32.72 -132.33 -44.02
C LEU A 187 31.74 -132.64 -42.87
N PRO A 188 31.58 -131.75 -41.87
CA PRO A 188 30.60 -131.99 -40.84
C PRO A 188 29.22 -132.11 -41.48
N HIS A 189 28.59 -133.24 -41.18
CA HIS A 189 27.29 -133.66 -41.65
C HIS A 189 26.29 -132.50 -41.59
N SER A 190 25.66 -132.24 -42.76
CA SER A 190 24.45 -131.46 -43.00
C SER A 190 24.12 -130.36 -41.97
N ARG A 191 24.23 -129.09 -42.39
CA ARG A 191 23.63 -127.93 -41.69
C ARG A 191 22.19 -128.33 -41.29
N PRO A 192 21.83 -128.31 -39.99
CA PRO A 192 20.49 -128.69 -39.57
C PRO A 192 19.45 -127.81 -40.26
N GLU A 193 18.42 -128.43 -40.84
CA GLU A 193 17.32 -127.72 -41.52
C GLU A 193 16.73 -126.63 -40.59
N GLY A 194 16.43 -125.47 -41.17
CA GLY A 194 15.83 -124.34 -40.46
C GLY A 194 16.80 -123.46 -39.63
N LEU A 195 18.13 -123.64 -39.72
CA LEU A 195 19.08 -122.85 -38.91
C LEU A 195 19.15 -121.37 -39.34
N VAL A 196 18.98 -121.08 -40.63
CA VAL A 196 18.96 -119.69 -41.14
C VAL A 196 17.66 -119.00 -40.71
N GLU A 197 16.55 -119.72 -40.76
CA GLU A 197 15.23 -119.31 -40.32
C GLU A 197 15.24 -119.01 -38.81
N ARG A 198 15.75 -119.93 -37.97
CA ARG A 198 15.90 -119.68 -36.52
C ARG A 198 16.83 -118.51 -36.20
N ARG A 199 17.88 -118.28 -37.01
CA ARG A 199 18.79 -117.13 -36.84
C ARG A 199 18.11 -115.83 -37.23
N THR A 200 17.37 -115.79 -38.34
CA THR A 200 16.64 -114.61 -38.81
C THR A 200 15.50 -114.26 -37.86
N GLU A 201 14.76 -115.23 -37.34
CA GLU A 201 13.77 -115.02 -36.29
C GLU A 201 14.38 -114.44 -35.01
N ARG A 202 15.54 -114.95 -34.57
CA ARG A 202 16.25 -114.41 -33.39
C ARG A 202 16.70 -112.97 -33.61
N LEU A 203 17.26 -112.66 -34.78
CA LEU A 203 17.68 -111.29 -35.13
C LEU A 203 16.47 -110.36 -35.23
N ALA A 204 15.36 -110.80 -35.80
CA ALA A 204 14.12 -110.03 -35.86
C ALA A 204 13.54 -109.77 -34.47
N ARG A 205 13.58 -110.76 -33.56
CA ARG A 205 13.21 -110.58 -32.14
C ARG A 205 14.12 -109.58 -31.43
N GLN A 206 15.45 -109.70 -31.60
CA GLN A 206 16.40 -108.75 -31.02
C GLN A 206 16.22 -107.33 -31.57
N GLU A 207 15.92 -107.18 -32.87
CA GLU A 207 15.63 -105.87 -33.46
C GLU A 207 14.32 -105.29 -32.95
N ALA A 208 13.26 -106.11 -32.82
CA ALA A 208 11.99 -105.70 -32.22
C ALA A 208 12.15 -105.29 -30.74
N GLU A 209 12.92 -106.04 -29.95
CA GLU A 209 13.27 -105.67 -28.57
C GLU A 209 14.04 -104.36 -28.52
N ARG A 210 15.04 -104.16 -29.40
CA ARG A 210 15.77 -102.89 -29.49
C ARG A 210 14.87 -101.71 -29.87
N ARG A 211 13.92 -101.91 -30.80
CA ARG A 211 12.93 -100.89 -31.17
C ARG A 211 12.00 -100.57 -30.00
N ALA A 212 11.49 -101.59 -29.31
CA ALA A 212 10.63 -101.41 -28.13
C ALA A 212 11.36 -100.68 -26.99
N VAL A 213 12.64 -101.01 -26.73
CA VAL A 213 13.47 -100.29 -25.75
C VAL A 213 13.73 -98.84 -26.19
N ALA A 214 13.98 -98.60 -27.48
CA ALA A 214 14.18 -97.24 -28.00
C ALA A 214 12.89 -96.40 -27.94
N GLU A 215 11.73 -97.00 -28.23
CA GLU A 215 10.42 -96.36 -28.09
C GLU A 215 10.08 -96.06 -26.63
N ALA A 216 10.34 -97.01 -25.72
CA ALA A 216 10.18 -96.80 -24.29
C ALA A 216 11.11 -95.69 -23.75
N ALA A 217 12.35 -95.63 -24.23
CA ALA A 217 13.29 -94.58 -23.87
C ALA A 217 12.84 -93.20 -24.41
N ARG A 218 12.28 -93.13 -25.62
CA ARG A 218 11.69 -91.89 -26.17
C ARG A 218 10.48 -91.45 -25.36
N ALA A 219 9.56 -92.36 -25.05
CA ALA A 219 8.39 -92.05 -24.23
C ALA A 219 8.77 -91.58 -22.82
N ALA A 220 9.81 -92.17 -22.20
CA ALA A 220 10.35 -91.71 -20.94
C ALA A 220 10.97 -90.31 -21.03
N ALA A 221 11.76 -90.04 -22.08
CA ALA A 221 12.34 -88.72 -22.31
C ALA A 221 11.28 -87.63 -22.56
N GLU A 222 10.22 -87.95 -23.30
CA GLU A 222 9.07 -87.06 -23.52
C GLU A 222 8.31 -86.77 -22.21
N ALA A 223 8.09 -87.80 -21.37
CA ALA A 223 7.47 -87.62 -20.06
C ALA A 223 8.33 -86.77 -19.11
N GLU A 224 9.65 -86.96 -19.11
CA GLU A 224 10.58 -86.14 -18.34
C GLU A 224 10.61 -84.68 -18.84
N ALA A 225 10.57 -84.47 -20.15
CA ALA A 225 10.49 -83.13 -20.74
C ALA A 225 9.18 -82.42 -20.37
N ALA A 226 8.04 -83.12 -20.44
CA ALA A 226 6.74 -82.57 -20.02
C ALA A 226 6.73 -82.22 -18.52
N ALA A 227 7.28 -83.09 -17.66
CA ALA A 227 7.40 -82.82 -16.23
C ALA A 227 8.38 -81.65 -15.94
N ALA A 228 9.44 -81.50 -16.72
CA ALA A 228 10.36 -80.37 -16.61
C ALA A 228 9.69 -79.04 -17.02
N GLU A 229 8.88 -79.05 -18.08
CA GLU A 229 8.10 -77.89 -18.50
C GLU A 229 7.05 -77.49 -17.46
N GLU A 230 6.33 -78.44 -16.88
CA GLU A 230 5.37 -78.17 -15.80
C GLU A 230 6.06 -77.59 -14.55
N ARG A 231 7.23 -78.11 -14.18
CA ARG A 231 8.06 -77.52 -13.12
C ARG A 231 8.50 -76.10 -13.44
N ARG A 232 8.89 -75.81 -14.69
CA ARG A 232 9.24 -74.45 -15.12
C ARG A 232 8.05 -73.50 -15.01
N LEU A 233 6.90 -73.89 -15.54
CA LEU A 233 5.68 -73.08 -15.50
C LEU A 233 5.18 -72.84 -14.08
N SER A 234 5.27 -73.84 -13.20
CA SER A 234 4.92 -73.68 -11.77
C SER A 234 5.90 -72.77 -11.03
N ALA A 235 7.20 -72.85 -11.31
CA ALA A 235 8.20 -71.93 -10.78
C ALA A 235 7.97 -70.48 -11.27
N GLU A 236 7.68 -70.29 -12.56
CA GLU A 236 7.33 -68.98 -13.13
C GLU A 236 6.08 -68.39 -12.48
N ARG A 237 5.02 -69.20 -12.28
CA ARG A 237 3.80 -68.76 -11.58
C ARG A 237 4.07 -68.41 -10.11
N ALA A 238 4.95 -69.14 -9.43
CA ALA A 238 5.34 -68.83 -8.05
C ALA A 238 6.13 -67.52 -7.98
N ALA A 239 7.10 -67.33 -8.87
CA ALA A 239 7.87 -66.10 -9.00
C ALA A 239 6.99 -64.90 -9.32
N ALA A 240 6.01 -65.04 -10.23
CA ALA A 240 5.06 -63.98 -10.55
C ALA A 240 4.18 -63.60 -9.34
N LYS A 241 3.73 -64.58 -8.55
CA LYS A 241 2.97 -64.31 -7.31
C LYS A 241 3.82 -63.59 -6.26
N GLU A 242 5.08 -63.96 -6.12
CA GLU A 242 6.00 -63.29 -5.20
C GLU A 242 6.28 -61.85 -5.64
N ALA A 243 6.54 -61.64 -6.94
CA ALA A 243 6.72 -60.31 -7.51
C ALA A 243 5.49 -59.42 -7.30
N ALA A 244 4.28 -59.98 -7.49
CA ALA A 244 3.04 -59.25 -7.23
C ALA A 244 2.89 -58.84 -5.75
N ARG A 245 3.26 -59.72 -4.80
CA ARG A 245 3.25 -59.41 -3.36
C ARG A 245 4.26 -58.33 -3.01
N ARG A 246 5.47 -58.36 -3.58
CA ARG A 246 6.50 -57.33 -3.39
C ARG A 246 6.02 -55.98 -3.91
N ALA A 247 5.47 -55.94 -5.13
CA ALA A 247 4.91 -54.73 -5.71
C ALA A 247 3.73 -54.16 -4.89
N GLU A 248 2.90 -55.02 -4.29
CA GLU A 248 1.84 -54.57 -3.38
C GLU A 248 2.40 -54.00 -2.08
N ALA A 249 3.40 -54.64 -1.48
CA ALA A 249 4.06 -54.14 -0.27
C ALA A 249 4.73 -52.77 -0.52
N GLU A 250 5.42 -52.61 -1.65
CA GLU A 250 6.03 -51.35 -2.07
C GLU A 250 4.97 -50.26 -2.28
N ARG A 251 3.83 -50.58 -2.90
CA ARG A 251 2.70 -49.64 -3.03
C ARG A 251 2.14 -49.23 -1.67
N GLN A 252 1.96 -50.16 -0.74
CA GLN A 252 1.47 -49.86 0.61
C GLN A 252 2.46 -49.00 1.39
N GLU A 253 3.77 -49.24 1.24
CA GLU A 253 4.80 -48.41 1.86
C GLU A 253 4.80 -47.00 1.27
N ALA A 254 4.75 -46.87 -0.07
CA ALA A 254 4.65 -45.58 -0.74
C ALA A 254 3.40 -44.80 -0.31
N GLN A 255 2.25 -45.47 -0.15
CA GLN A 255 1.04 -44.85 0.38
C GLN A 255 1.23 -44.34 1.81
N ARG A 256 1.83 -45.14 2.71
CA ARG A 256 2.12 -44.71 4.08
C ARG A 256 3.08 -43.52 4.13
N GLN A 257 4.09 -43.50 3.27
CA GLN A 257 5.02 -42.38 3.15
C GLN A 257 4.29 -41.11 2.65
N ALA A 258 3.44 -41.23 1.63
CA ALA A 258 2.65 -40.13 1.11
C ALA A 258 1.66 -39.59 2.17
N GLU A 259 0.98 -40.46 2.91
CA GLU A 259 0.10 -40.06 4.02
C GLU A 259 0.87 -39.37 5.14
N ALA A 260 2.04 -39.89 5.51
CA ALA A 260 2.89 -39.27 6.53
C ALA A 260 3.38 -37.88 6.09
N GLU A 261 3.78 -37.74 4.82
CA GLU A 261 4.17 -36.45 4.26
C GLU A 261 2.98 -35.47 4.23
N ALA A 262 1.81 -35.91 3.78
CA ALA A 262 0.59 -35.10 3.79
C ALA A 262 0.21 -34.65 5.20
N GLN A 263 0.37 -35.50 6.21
CA GLN A 263 0.15 -35.13 7.61
C GLN A 263 1.18 -34.09 8.11
N ARG A 264 2.45 -34.21 7.71
CA ARG A 264 3.48 -33.20 8.04
C ARG A 264 3.15 -31.86 7.39
N GLN A 265 2.82 -31.85 6.10
CA GLN A 265 2.42 -30.65 5.37
C GLN A 265 1.16 -30.01 5.99
N ALA A 266 0.15 -30.82 6.36
CA ALA A 266 -1.05 -30.33 7.02
C ALA A 266 -0.75 -29.73 8.40
N LYS A 267 0.17 -30.32 9.18
CA LYS A 267 0.60 -29.77 10.47
C LYS A 267 1.34 -28.45 10.29
N GLU A 268 2.24 -28.36 9.31
CA GLU A 268 2.98 -27.15 8.97
C GLU A 268 2.04 -26.02 8.48
N ALA A 269 1.06 -26.35 7.64
CA ALA A 269 0.04 -25.40 7.20
C ALA A 269 -0.77 -24.85 8.39
N ARG A 270 -1.18 -25.73 9.33
CA ARG A 270 -1.88 -25.32 10.56
C ARG A 270 -1.01 -24.47 11.47
N SER A 271 0.28 -24.78 11.64
CA SER A 271 1.17 -23.92 12.43
C SER A 271 1.40 -22.57 11.76
N ALA A 272 1.56 -22.53 10.44
CA ALA A 272 1.68 -21.28 9.70
C ALA A 272 0.41 -20.44 9.80
N GLU A 273 -0.78 -21.06 9.79
CA GLU A 273 -2.04 -20.36 10.02
C GLU A 273 -2.15 -19.82 11.45
N ALA A 274 -1.80 -20.61 12.46
CA ALA A 274 -1.77 -20.17 13.85
C ALA A 274 -0.79 -19.01 14.07
N GLU A 275 0.38 -19.03 13.41
CA GLU A 275 1.34 -17.92 13.44
C GLU A 275 0.78 -16.66 12.77
N ARG A 276 0.09 -16.79 11.63
CA ARG A 276 -0.60 -15.67 10.98
C ARG A 276 -1.69 -15.08 11.88
N GLN A 277 -2.49 -15.92 12.53
CA GLN A 277 -3.51 -15.49 13.47
C GLN A 277 -2.89 -14.77 14.68
N ALA A 278 -1.84 -15.34 15.29
CA ALA A 278 -1.13 -14.71 16.39
C ALA A 278 -0.48 -13.37 16.01
N ARG A 279 0.04 -13.24 14.77
CA ARG A 279 0.53 -11.96 14.26
C ARG A 279 -0.62 -10.95 14.10
N ALA A 280 -1.73 -11.36 13.51
CA ALA A 280 -2.90 -10.50 13.33
C ALA A 280 -3.47 -10.02 14.68
N GLU A 281 -3.52 -10.89 15.68
CA GLU A 281 -3.94 -10.53 17.05
C GLU A 281 -2.99 -9.52 17.70
N ARG A 282 -1.67 -9.69 17.53
CA ARG A 282 -0.69 -8.72 18.04
C ARG A 282 -0.82 -7.36 17.35
N GLU A 283 -0.96 -7.35 16.02
CA GLU A 283 -1.17 -6.12 15.26
C GLU A 283 -2.48 -5.42 15.66
N ALA A 284 -3.54 -6.18 15.91
CA ALA A 284 -4.81 -5.66 16.41
C ALA A 284 -4.68 -5.10 17.84
N ALA A 285 -3.96 -5.79 18.74
CA ALA A 285 -3.72 -5.32 20.10
C ALA A 285 -2.88 -4.03 20.11
N GLU A 286 -1.83 -3.96 19.29
CA GLU A 286 -1.04 -2.74 19.13
C GLU A 286 -1.87 -1.59 18.53
N ALA A 287 -2.72 -1.86 17.54
CA ALA A 287 -3.61 -0.86 16.97
C ALA A 287 -4.62 -0.35 18.02
N ALA A 288 -5.16 -1.24 18.86
CA ALA A 288 -6.04 -0.86 19.96
C ALA A 288 -5.32 0.01 21.01
N SER A 289 -4.07 -0.33 21.36
CA SER A 289 -3.23 0.48 22.26
C SER A 289 -2.97 1.86 21.69
N ARG A 290 -2.59 1.96 20.41
CA ARG A 290 -2.38 3.24 19.71
C ARG A 290 -3.65 4.09 19.67
N ALA A 291 -4.81 3.47 19.41
CA ALA A 291 -6.09 4.17 19.44
C ALA A 291 -6.48 4.65 20.85
N GLU A 292 -6.11 3.92 21.91
CA GLU A 292 -6.33 4.37 23.27
C GLU A 292 -5.41 5.54 23.64
N GLU A 293 -4.12 5.47 23.30
CA GLU A 293 -3.18 6.58 23.49
C GLU A 293 -3.64 7.84 22.74
N GLU A 294 -4.14 7.70 21.51
CA GLU A 294 -4.69 8.82 20.75
C GLU A 294 -5.93 9.42 21.42
N ARG A 295 -6.87 8.59 21.90
CA ARG A 295 -8.03 9.07 22.68
C ARG A 295 -7.61 9.78 23.96
N GLN A 296 -6.60 9.28 24.67
CA GLN A 296 -6.07 9.92 25.86
C GLN A 296 -5.41 11.26 25.53
N ALA A 297 -4.63 11.33 24.45
CA ALA A 297 -4.01 12.56 23.97
C ALA A 297 -5.07 13.60 23.54
N GLU A 298 -6.13 13.18 22.86
CA GLU A 298 -7.24 14.06 22.50
C GLU A 298 -7.99 14.56 23.74
N ALA A 299 -8.25 13.69 24.72
CA ALA A 299 -8.86 14.07 25.99
C ALA A 299 -7.99 15.07 26.77
N GLN A 300 -6.67 14.88 26.80
CA GLN A 300 -5.73 15.82 27.40
C GLN A 300 -5.77 17.18 26.69
N ARG A 301 -5.70 17.20 25.36
CA ARG A 301 -5.82 18.45 24.58
C ARG A 301 -7.16 19.14 24.81
N ALA A 302 -8.25 18.38 24.95
CA ALA A 302 -9.56 18.94 25.28
C ALA A 302 -9.59 19.54 26.69
N ALA A 303 -9.00 18.86 27.67
CA ALA A 303 -8.88 19.37 29.04
C ALA A 303 -8.01 20.64 29.11
N GLU A 304 -6.91 20.69 28.36
CA GLU A 304 -6.06 21.88 28.25
C GLU A 304 -6.81 23.07 27.65
N ARG A 305 -7.58 22.86 26.57
CA ARG A 305 -8.43 23.91 25.98
C ARG A 305 -9.47 24.42 26.97
N GLN A 306 -10.14 23.51 27.69
CA GLN A 306 -11.11 23.89 28.72
C GLN A 306 -10.45 24.65 29.88
N ALA A 307 -9.25 24.25 30.28
CA ALA A 307 -8.49 24.95 31.32
C ALA A 307 -8.05 26.35 30.86
N GLU A 308 -7.64 26.51 29.61
CA GLU A 308 -7.32 27.81 29.02
C GLU A 308 -8.56 28.72 28.92
N GLU A 309 -9.69 28.17 28.45
CA GLU A 309 -10.96 28.89 28.39
C GLU A 309 -11.42 29.33 29.79
N ALA A 310 -11.30 28.46 30.79
CA ALA A 310 -11.60 28.80 32.18
C ALA A 310 -10.68 29.90 32.73
N ARG A 311 -9.38 29.90 32.38
CA ARG A 311 -8.46 31.00 32.73
C ARG A 311 -8.86 32.31 32.08
N ARG A 312 -9.14 32.30 30.77
CA ARG A 312 -9.60 33.50 30.04
C ARG A 312 -10.91 34.03 30.62
N ALA A 313 -11.84 33.15 30.99
CA ALA A 313 -13.08 33.54 31.66
C ALA A 313 -12.84 34.14 33.05
N ALA A 314 -11.89 33.61 33.82
CA ALA A 314 -11.51 34.16 35.12
C ALA A 314 -10.84 35.54 34.99
N GLU A 315 -9.94 35.70 34.02
CA GLU A 315 -9.31 36.99 33.69
C GLU A 315 -10.35 38.02 33.23
N ALA A 316 -11.31 37.63 32.40
CA ALA A 316 -12.40 38.50 31.98
C ALA A 316 -13.27 38.96 33.16
N ARG A 317 -13.61 38.06 34.08
CA ARG A 317 -14.33 38.42 35.32
C ARG A 317 -13.53 39.35 36.21
N GLU A 318 -12.22 39.15 36.30
CA GLU A 318 -11.36 40.06 37.06
C GLU A 318 -11.28 41.45 36.40
N ALA A 319 -11.13 41.50 35.08
CA ALA A 319 -11.14 42.75 34.32
C ALA A 319 -12.47 43.49 34.50
N GLU A 320 -13.60 42.78 34.51
CA GLU A 320 -14.93 43.37 34.77
C GLU A 320 -15.01 43.96 36.18
N ARG A 321 -14.54 43.25 37.21
CA ARG A 321 -14.47 43.78 38.58
C ARG A 321 -13.60 45.04 38.65
N GLN A 322 -12.41 45.01 38.05
CA GLN A 322 -11.53 46.17 38.02
C GLN A 322 -12.16 47.35 37.25
N ALA A 323 -12.91 47.09 36.18
CA ALA A 323 -13.63 48.12 35.46
C ALA A 323 -14.77 48.71 36.31
N GLU A 324 -15.49 47.89 37.08
CA GLU A 324 -16.49 48.36 38.02
C GLU A 324 -15.88 49.18 39.15
N GLU A 325 -14.78 48.74 39.75
CA GLU A 325 -14.04 49.50 40.76
C GLU A 325 -13.56 50.85 40.20
N ARG A 326 -13.07 50.90 38.96
CA ARG A 326 -12.71 52.16 38.30
C ARG A 326 -13.92 53.07 38.10
N ARG A 327 -15.06 52.53 37.67
CA ARG A 327 -16.32 53.29 37.54
C ARG A 327 -16.79 53.85 38.88
N GLN A 328 -16.71 53.05 39.94
CA GLN A 328 -17.05 53.49 41.29
C GLN A 328 -16.10 54.59 41.78
N ALA A 329 -14.79 54.42 41.60
CA ALA A 329 -13.80 55.42 41.96
C ALA A 329 -13.96 56.73 41.17
N GLU A 330 -14.33 56.66 39.89
CA GLU A 330 -14.66 57.83 39.08
C GLU A 330 -15.94 58.51 39.56
N ALA A 331 -17.00 57.73 39.86
CA ALA A 331 -18.24 58.26 40.42
C ALA A 331 -18.00 58.94 41.79
N GLU A 332 -17.15 58.37 42.66
CA GLU A 332 -16.76 58.98 43.92
C GLU A 332 -15.98 60.29 43.72
N ARG A 333 -15.08 60.32 42.74
CA ARG A 333 -14.37 61.56 42.35
C ARG A 333 -15.33 62.63 41.87
N GLN A 334 -16.25 62.29 40.97
CA GLN A 334 -17.27 63.21 40.49
C GLN A 334 -18.18 63.70 41.63
N ALA A 335 -18.59 62.81 42.54
CA ALA A 335 -19.36 63.20 43.72
C ALA A 335 -18.57 64.11 44.68
N ALA A 336 -17.27 63.87 44.86
CA ALA A 336 -16.39 64.74 45.65
C ALA A 336 -16.20 66.11 44.98
N GLU A 337 -16.07 66.16 43.66
CA GLU A 337 -15.98 67.40 42.89
C GLU A 337 -17.30 68.18 42.95
N ALA A 338 -18.45 67.51 42.79
CA ALA A 338 -19.77 68.13 42.94
C ALA A 338 -19.98 68.71 44.35
N ARG A 339 -19.54 68.00 45.40
CA ARG A 339 -19.56 68.51 46.78
C ARG A 339 -18.68 69.75 46.94
N ARG A 340 -17.46 69.75 46.40
CA ARG A 340 -16.58 70.93 46.43
C ARG A 340 -17.20 72.12 45.69
N ALA A 341 -17.82 71.88 44.53
CA ALA A 341 -18.51 72.93 43.78
C ALA A 341 -19.75 73.47 44.52
N GLU A 342 -20.45 72.64 45.28
CA GLU A 342 -21.54 73.09 46.16
C GLU A 342 -21.01 73.88 47.35
N GLU A 343 -19.95 73.42 48.01
CA GLU A 343 -19.28 74.16 49.10
C GLU A 343 -18.76 75.53 48.63
N GLU A 344 -18.20 75.60 47.42
CA GLU A 344 -17.76 76.84 46.80
C GLU A 344 -18.93 77.77 46.50
N ARG A 345 -20.03 77.27 45.93
CA ARG A 345 -21.27 78.05 45.73
C ARG A 345 -21.82 78.58 47.05
N GLN A 346 -21.88 77.76 48.10
CA GLN A 346 -22.31 78.19 49.43
C GLN A 346 -21.33 79.21 50.04
N ALA A 347 -20.02 79.08 49.79
CA ALA A 347 -19.04 80.06 50.23
C ALA A 347 -19.18 81.40 49.49
N GLU A 348 -19.46 81.36 48.19
CA GLU A 348 -19.76 82.56 47.38
C GLU A 348 -21.06 83.22 47.84
N GLU A 349 -22.11 82.45 48.10
CA GLU A 349 -23.37 82.96 48.65
C GLU A 349 -23.18 83.61 50.02
N ARG A 350 -22.39 82.99 50.91
CA ARG A 350 -22.02 83.61 52.20
C ARG A 350 -21.26 84.92 52.02
N ARG A 351 -20.28 84.97 51.10
CA ARG A 351 -19.54 86.21 50.80
C ARG A 351 -20.46 87.29 50.23
N ALA A 352 -21.41 86.91 49.37
CA ALA A 352 -22.40 87.82 48.82
C ALA A 352 -23.35 88.34 49.92
N ALA A 353 -23.78 87.48 50.84
CA ALA A 353 -24.59 87.88 52.00
C ALA A 353 -23.83 88.83 52.93
N GLU A 354 -22.57 88.53 53.27
CA GLU A 354 -21.70 89.42 54.07
C GLU A 354 -21.46 90.76 53.36
N ALA A 355 -21.27 90.76 52.03
CA ALA A 355 -21.12 91.98 51.25
C ALA A 355 -22.41 92.82 51.25
N ALA A 356 -23.57 92.18 51.11
CA ALA A 356 -24.87 92.84 51.17
C ALA A 356 -25.16 93.41 52.57
N GLU A 357 -24.75 92.70 53.64
CA GLU A 357 -24.84 93.21 55.01
C GLU A 357 -23.96 94.44 55.21
N ARG A 358 -22.71 94.42 54.74
CA ARG A 358 -21.82 95.59 54.77
C ARG A 358 -22.41 96.77 53.99
N GLU A 359 -22.95 96.53 52.79
CA GLU A 359 -23.60 97.58 52.00
C GLU A 359 -24.84 98.14 52.73
N ALA A 360 -25.62 97.29 53.39
CA ALA A 360 -26.75 97.73 54.21
C ALA A 360 -26.31 98.56 55.42
N GLU A 361 -25.23 98.17 56.11
CA GLU A 361 -24.62 98.95 57.20
C GLU A 361 -24.10 100.30 56.71
N GLU A 362 -23.42 100.34 55.56
CA GLU A 362 -22.95 101.58 54.93
C GLU A 362 -24.13 102.48 54.54
N ARG A 363 -25.21 101.92 54.00
CA ARG A 363 -26.44 102.67 53.69
C ARG A 363 -27.08 103.24 54.95
N LEU A 364 -27.18 102.45 56.02
CA LEU A 364 -27.68 102.92 57.32
C LEU A 364 -26.78 104.00 57.93
N ALA A 365 -25.45 103.89 57.80
CA ALA A 365 -24.51 104.90 58.24
C ALA A 365 -24.65 106.21 57.45
N ALA A 366 -24.79 106.12 56.12
CA ALA A 366 -25.04 107.28 55.26
C ALA A 366 -26.39 107.94 55.57
N GLU A 367 -27.42 107.16 55.86
CA GLU A 367 -28.73 107.67 56.28
C GLU A 367 -28.64 108.39 57.64
N ARG A 368 -27.93 107.82 58.62
CA ARG A 368 -27.64 108.47 59.90
C ARG A 368 -26.89 109.79 59.72
N GLU A 369 -25.84 109.80 58.91
CA GLU A 369 -25.08 111.02 58.61
C GLU A 369 -25.98 112.08 57.93
N SER A 370 -26.85 111.66 57.02
CA SER A 370 -27.82 112.55 56.37
C SER A 370 -28.82 113.14 57.38
N ALA A 371 -29.32 112.32 58.32
CA ALA A 371 -30.23 112.75 59.37
C ALA A 371 -29.55 113.69 60.37
N GLU A 372 -28.27 113.45 60.72
CA GLU A 372 -27.46 114.35 61.54
C GLU A 372 -27.22 115.70 60.85
N ARG A 373 -26.91 115.69 59.54
CA ARG A 373 -26.79 116.92 58.73
C ARG A 373 -28.11 117.69 58.69
N GLU A 374 -29.24 117.01 58.51
CA GLU A 374 -30.56 117.65 58.53
C GLU A 374 -30.89 118.21 59.92
N ALA A 375 -30.60 117.48 61.00
CA ALA A 375 -30.77 117.95 62.37
C ALA A 375 -29.90 119.20 62.65
N ALA A 376 -28.64 119.20 62.20
CA ALA A 376 -27.75 120.35 62.31
C ALA A 376 -28.27 121.56 61.49
N GLN A 377 -28.84 121.32 60.30
CA GLN A 377 -29.49 122.39 59.52
C GLN A 377 -30.73 122.93 60.23
N ARG A 378 -31.55 122.07 60.83
CA ARG A 378 -32.72 122.50 61.64
C ARG A 378 -32.29 123.29 62.86
N GLU A 379 -31.22 122.89 63.55
CA GLU A 379 -30.67 123.64 64.68
C GLU A 379 -30.10 124.99 64.22
N ALA A 380 -29.38 125.05 63.10
CA ALA A 380 -28.89 126.29 62.51
C ALA A 380 -30.05 127.21 62.10
N ALA A 381 -31.09 126.68 61.46
CA ALA A 381 -32.30 127.42 61.11
C ALA A 381 -33.05 127.92 62.36
N ALA A 382 -33.07 127.13 63.45
CA ALA A 382 -33.65 127.55 64.72
C ALA A 382 -32.84 128.67 65.38
N ARG A 383 -31.50 128.62 65.30
CA ARG A 383 -30.63 129.71 65.77
C ARG A 383 -30.83 130.97 64.94
N GLU A 384 -30.90 130.86 63.62
CA GLU A 384 -31.21 132.00 62.75
C GLU A 384 -32.61 132.57 63.02
N ALA A 385 -33.61 131.71 63.29
CA ALA A 385 -34.94 132.15 63.71
C ALA A 385 -34.92 132.86 65.07
N GLN A 386 -34.13 132.38 66.03
CA GLN A 386 -33.92 133.06 67.33
C GLN A 386 -33.19 134.40 67.15
N GLU A 387 -32.21 134.48 66.26
CA GLU A 387 -31.53 135.74 65.93
C GLU A 387 -32.48 136.73 65.24
N ARG A 388 -33.33 136.26 64.32
CA ARG A 388 -34.40 137.06 63.71
C ARG A 388 -35.44 137.49 64.74
N GLU A 389 -35.81 136.64 65.69
CA GLU A 389 -36.71 137.01 66.79
C GLU A 389 -36.04 138.01 67.75
N ALA A 390 -34.74 137.85 68.04
CA ALA A 390 -33.97 138.81 68.84
C ALA A 390 -33.82 140.16 68.12
N ALA A 391 -33.58 140.16 66.81
CA ALA A 391 -33.56 141.35 65.98
C ALA A 391 -34.95 141.99 65.89
N ALA A 392 -36.02 141.20 65.77
CA ALA A 392 -37.40 141.67 65.81
C ALA A 392 -37.78 142.22 67.19
N ARG A 393 -37.27 141.64 68.29
CA ARG A 393 -37.42 142.20 69.64
C ARG A 393 -36.65 143.49 69.82
N GLN A 394 -35.46 143.61 69.23
CA GLN A 394 -34.72 144.87 69.21
C GLN A 394 -35.47 145.93 68.39
N GLN A 395 -35.99 145.58 67.21
CA GLN A 395 -36.86 146.46 66.43
C GLN A 395 -38.15 146.82 67.19
N ALA A 396 -38.78 145.87 67.89
CA ALA A 396 -39.95 146.14 68.72
C ALA A 396 -39.61 147.01 69.94
N LEU A 397 -38.37 146.94 70.46
CA LEU A 397 -37.89 147.86 71.51
C LEU A 397 -37.67 149.26 70.95
N GLU A 398 -37.15 149.38 69.72
CA GLU A 398 -36.99 150.64 69.01
C GLU A 398 -38.34 151.24 68.60
N ASP A 399 -39.31 150.41 68.21
CA ASP A 399 -40.69 150.81 67.92
C ASP A 399 -41.45 151.17 69.21
N ALA A 400 -41.23 150.46 70.33
CA ALA A 400 -41.79 150.83 71.64
C ALA A 400 -41.16 152.13 72.20
N LEU A 401 -39.89 152.41 71.88
CA LEU A 401 -39.23 153.69 72.16
C LEU A 401 -39.75 154.81 71.25
N ARG A 402 -40.20 154.48 70.03
CA ARG A 402 -40.83 155.40 69.09
C ARG A 402 -42.29 155.70 69.47
N GLU A 403 -43.04 154.71 69.93
CA GLU A 403 -44.42 154.84 70.41
C GLU A 403 -44.54 155.55 71.77
N ALA A 404 -43.48 155.60 72.58
CA ALA A 404 -43.47 156.36 73.84
C ALA A 404 -43.43 157.89 73.67
N GLN A 405 -43.35 158.40 72.43
CA GLN A 405 -43.40 159.84 72.13
C GLN A 405 -44.65 160.30 71.38
N GLU A 406 -45.58 159.41 70.99
CA GLU A 406 -46.81 159.79 70.29
C GLU A 406 -48.04 158.96 70.75
N ASN A 407 -48.69 159.47 71.80
CA ASN A 407 -50.12 159.46 72.12
C ASN A 407 -51.13 158.48 71.45
N THR A 408 -51.91 157.82 72.33
CA THR A 408 -53.40 157.62 72.31
C THR A 408 -54.10 156.62 71.36
N ASP A 409 -54.91 155.76 72.01
CA ASP A 409 -56.25 155.21 71.64
C ASP A 409 -56.45 153.94 70.77
N ALA A 410 -57.28 153.04 71.34
CA ALA A 410 -58.27 152.11 70.76
C ALA A 410 -57.79 150.99 69.79
N ALA A 411 -57.97 149.68 70.08
CA ALA A 411 -59.19 148.86 70.19
C ALA A 411 -59.93 148.55 68.87
N GLY A 412 -60.10 147.25 68.56
CA GLY A 412 -61.07 146.68 67.60
C GLY A 412 -60.43 146.16 66.29
N GLN A 413 -60.34 144.84 66.02
CA GLN A 413 -61.39 143.88 65.59
C GLN A 413 -61.56 143.75 64.06
N ASP A 414 -61.86 142.50 63.65
CA ASP A 414 -62.33 141.97 62.35
C ASP A 414 -61.33 141.79 61.20
N GLN A 415 -61.03 140.57 60.74
CA GLN A 415 -61.86 139.49 60.12
C GLN A 415 -62.01 139.64 58.60
N THR A 416 -61.99 138.47 57.95
CA THR A 416 -62.45 138.14 56.57
C THR A 416 -61.48 138.52 55.45
N ALA A 417 -61.30 137.77 54.36
CA ALA A 417 -61.81 136.48 53.88
C ALA A 417 -61.05 136.14 52.57
N ALA A 418 -61.44 135.02 51.97
CA ALA A 418 -61.29 134.60 50.57
C ALA A 418 -60.22 133.51 50.35
N THR A 419 -60.56 132.21 50.45
CA THR A 419 -61.34 131.34 49.53
C THR A 419 -60.55 130.83 48.33
N GLY A 420 -60.65 129.52 48.09
CA GLY A 420 -60.37 128.88 46.81
C GLY A 420 -59.61 127.58 46.99
N GLU A 421 -60.31 126.46 47.24
CA GLU A 421 -60.60 125.42 46.23
C GLU A 421 -59.35 124.54 45.96
N GLY A 422 -59.26 123.27 46.33
CA GLY A 422 -60.14 122.16 45.96
C GLY A 422 -59.34 121.12 45.14
N PRO A 423 -59.77 119.85 45.04
CA PRO A 423 -59.03 118.74 45.66
C PRO A 423 -58.78 117.51 44.74
N GLY A 424 -58.09 116.50 45.31
CA GLY A 424 -58.08 115.09 44.85
C GLY A 424 -56.94 114.31 45.51
N ALA A 425 -57.11 113.63 46.65
CA ALA A 425 -57.71 112.29 46.85
C ALA A 425 -57.08 111.24 45.89
N ALA A 426 -56.44 110.15 46.33
CA ALA A 426 -56.88 109.12 47.28
C ALA A 426 -55.70 108.12 47.53
N THR A 427 -55.28 107.85 48.79
CA THR A 427 -55.49 106.60 49.59
C THR A 427 -54.78 105.33 49.04
N GLN A 428 -54.15 104.37 49.76
CA GLN A 428 -54.01 103.90 51.16
C GLN A 428 -52.68 103.08 51.26
N THR A 429 -51.83 103.18 52.29
CA THR A 429 -51.81 102.47 53.60
C THR A 429 -51.13 101.06 53.61
N ILE A 430 -49.97 101.00 54.30
CA ILE A 430 -49.39 99.94 55.20
C ILE A 430 -49.07 98.57 54.58
N GLU A 431 -47.80 98.18 54.39
CA GLU A 431 -46.78 97.72 55.36
C GLU A 431 -47.04 96.31 55.92
N GLY A 432 -46.07 95.40 55.77
CA GLY A 432 -46.03 94.14 56.54
C GLY A 432 -45.34 92.95 55.86
N GLY A 433 -44.10 92.70 56.25
CA GLY A 433 -43.73 91.37 56.77
C GLY A 433 -43.22 90.29 55.80
N SER A 434 -41.91 90.07 55.88
CA SER A 434 -41.11 88.97 55.35
C SER A 434 -41.44 87.58 55.95
N GLY A 435 -41.08 86.50 55.24
CA GLY A 435 -40.92 85.18 55.88
C GLY A 435 -40.87 83.94 54.98
N ALA A 436 -39.66 83.55 54.58
CA ALA A 436 -39.07 82.21 54.44
C ALA A 436 -39.92 80.92 54.19
N SER A 437 -39.42 80.09 53.25
CA SER A 437 -38.79 78.76 53.47
C SER A 437 -39.22 77.64 52.52
N ALA A 438 -38.31 76.66 52.42
CA ALA A 438 -38.26 75.47 51.59
C ALA A 438 -39.39 74.44 51.81
N ALA A 439 -39.56 73.52 50.84
CA ALA A 439 -39.41 72.06 50.99
C ALA A 439 -40.29 71.26 50.02
N GLN A 440 -39.67 70.24 49.41
CA GLN A 440 -40.14 68.84 49.30
C GLN A 440 -41.55 68.55 48.73
N ASP A 441 -41.53 67.85 47.60
CA ASP A 441 -42.53 66.87 47.13
C ASP A 441 -42.80 65.79 48.21
N PRO A 442 -44.01 65.19 48.38
CA PRO A 442 -44.33 63.97 47.62
C PRO A 442 -45.82 63.56 47.42
N LEU A 443 -45.98 62.55 46.55
CA LEU A 443 -46.91 61.38 46.65
C LEU A 443 -48.29 61.51 45.95
N ALA A 444 -48.55 60.91 44.77
CA ALA A 444 -48.43 59.53 44.27
C ALA A 444 -49.66 58.63 44.53
N ALA A 445 -50.14 58.03 43.43
CA ALA A 445 -50.64 56.65 43.24
C ALA A 445 -51.72 56.66 42.13
N ALA A 446 -51.76 55.78 41.13
CA ALA A 446 -50.93 54.67 40.65
C ALA A 446 -51.65 54.20 39.35
N LEU A 447 -50.99 53.82 38.25
CA LEU A 447 -50.58 52.46 37.83
C LEU A 447 -50.55 52.50 36.28
N ALA A 448 -49.68 51.87 35.49
CA ALA A 448 -48.52 50.99 35.64
C ALA A 448 -47.75 51.13 34.29
N GLY A 449 -46.42 51.25 34.23
CA GLY A 449 -45.43 50.20 34.49
C GLY A 449 -45.30 49.26 33.28
N ALA A 450 -44.13 48.91 32.73
CA ALA A 450 -42.73 49.23 32.95
C ALA A 450 -41.94 48.41 31.89
N MET A 451 -40.63 48.66 31.81
CA MET A 451 -39.55 47.91 31.12
C MET A 451 -39.26 48.39 29.68
N SER A 452 -38.30 49.31 29.49
CA SER A 452 -36.81 49.17 29.48
C SER A 452 -36.32 48.58 28.15
N ALA A 453 -35.67 49.32 27.24
CA ALA A 453 -34.42 50.09 27.29
C ALA A 453 -33.15 49.22 27.39
N SER A 454 -32.22 49.50 26.46
CA SER A 454 -30.74 49.51 26.56
C SER A 454 -30.12 48.86 25.31
N GLU A 455 -29.52 49.58 24.35
CA GLU A 455 -28.26 50.37 24.31
C GLU A 455 -27.13 49.60 23.58
N ALA A 456 -26.32 50.36 22.85
CA ALA A 456 -25.33 50.01 21.81
C ALA A 456 -23.93 49.69 22.44
N PRO A 457 -22.73 49.78 21.79
CA PRO A 457 -22.31 50.38 20.49
C PRO A 457 -21.15 49.69 19.69
N ALA A 458 -20.80 50.31 18.54
CA ALA A 458 -19.44 50.59 17.98
C ALA A 458 -19.12 50.16 16.51
N ASP A 459 -18.51 51.12 15.78
CA ASP A 459 -18.00 51.23 14.37
C ASP A 459 -16.52 50.69 14.22
N PRO A 460 -15.73 50.79 13.09
CA PRO A 460 -15.93 51.33 11.71
C PRO A 460 -15.31 50.53 10.48
N ALA A 461 -15.42 51.12 9.26
CA ALA A 461 -15.09 50.77 7.83
C ALA A 461 -13.56 50.61 7.43
N PRO A 462 -13.05 50.54 6.13
CA PRO A 462 -13.59 50.80 4.75
C PRO A 462 -13.07 49.94 3.50
N LEU A 463 -13.40 50.42 2.27
CA LEU A 463 -13.36 49.99 0.82
C LEU A 463 -11.95 49.81 0.10
N PRO A 464 -11.73 49.80 -1.26
CA PRO A 464 -12.52 49.56 -2.54
C PRO A 464 -11.78 48.74 -3.67
N GLY A 465 -12.38 48.59 -4.89
CA GLY A 465 -11.63 48.32 -6.15
C GLY A 465 -12.44 48.24 -7.46
N THR A 466 -12.00 48.93 -8.53
CA THR A 466 -12.48 48.83 -9.94
C THR A 466 -11.37 49.12 -10.99
N ALA A 467 -11.45 48.46 -12.16
CA ALA A 467 -11.03 48.82 -13.56
C ALA A 467 -9.79 48.13 -14.24
N GLU A 468 -9.98 47.72 -15.53
CA GLU A 468 -9.02 47.19 -16.56
C GLU A 468 -8.29 48.32 -17.39
N PRO A 469 -7.58 48.18 -18.59
CA PRO A 469 -7.09 47.05 -19.45
C PRO A 469 -5.68 47.20 -20.19
N MET A 470 -5.28 46.17 -21.00
CA MET A 470 -4.49 46.15 -22.30
C MET A 470 -2.92 46.13 -22.42
N GLN A 471 -2.43 45.42 -23.48
CA GLN A 471 -1.18 45.51 -24.33
C GLN A 471 -0.17 44.33 -24.22
N LEU A 472 0.68 43.89 -25.19
CA LEU A 472 0.95 44.01 -26.65
C LEU A 472 2.04 42.94 -27.01
N ALA A 473 2.16 42.49 -28.28
CA ALA A 473 3.17 41.52 -28.81
C ALA A 473 4.57 42.14 -29.09
N PRO A 474 5.62 41.35 -29.47
CA PRO A 474 6.05 41.37 -30.89
C PRO A 474 6.72 40.10 -31.50
N SER A 475 6.47 39.96 -32.82
CA SER A 475 7.30 39.62 -34.02
C SER A 475 8.33 38.47 -34.13
N SER A 476 8.20 37.78 -35.27
CA SER A 476 9.06 36.78 -35.92
C SER A 476 10.08 37.35 -36.94
N LEU A 477 11.23 36.69 -37.12
CA LEU A 477 12.18 36.85 -38.24
C LEU A 477 12.73 35.48 -38.69
N GLN A 478 12.81 35.27 -40.01
CA GLN A 478 13.36 34.09 -40.71
C GLN A 478 14.28 34.55 -41.85
N ALA A 479 15.49 33.93 -41.97
CA ALA A 479 16.35 33.66 -43.16
C ALA A 479 17.85 33.68 -42.74
N LEU A 480 18.80 32.82 -43.12
CA LEU A 480 18.99 31.62 -43.97
C LEU A 480 20.37 30.99 -43.54
N PRO A 481 20.86 29.85 -44.06
CA PRO A 481 21.35 28.71 -43.28
C PRO A 481 22.88 28.60 -43.19
N ASP A 482 23.38 28.04 -42.09
CA ASP A 482 24.59 27.22 -42.08
C ASP A 482 24.47 26.21 -40.95
N GLU A 483 25.00 25.00 -41.20
CA GLU A 483 24.97 23.83 -40.31
C GLU A 483 23.62 23.09 -40.24
N ILE A 484 23.26 22.36 -41.31
CA ILE A 484 22.47 21.13 -41.15
C ILE A 484 23.32 20.19 -40.30
N GLY A 485 23.14 20.26 -38.99
CA GLY A 485 23.67 19.27 -38.07
C GLY A 485 23.10 17.92 -38.44
N MET A 486 23.98 16.99 -38.83
CA MET A 486 23.71 15.55 -38.95
C MET A 486 23.02 14.97 -37.69
N SER A 487 23.01 15.71 -36.57
CA SER A 487 22.28 15.37 -35.34
C SER A 487 20.75 15.50 -35.44
N SER A 488 20.21 16.34 -36.32
CA SER A 488 18.75 16.49 -36.49
C SER A 488 18.14 15.37 -37.35
N LEU A 489 18.91 14.81 -38.28
CA LEU A 489 18.50 13.66 -39.10
C LEU A 489 18.45 12.37 -38.28
N SER A 490 19.28 12.23 -37.25
CA SER A 490 19.25 11.07 -36.34
C SER A 490 18.06 11.10 -35.37
N GLN A 491 17.65 12.29 -34.90
CA GLN A 491 16.50 12.45 -33.99
C GLN A 491 15.15 12.11 -34.66
N ASP A 492 15.07 12.26 -35.98
CA ASP A 492 13.85 12.01 -36.74
C ASP A 492 13.76 10.57 -37.30
N GLN A 493 14.79 9.74 -37.15
CA GLN A 493 14.74 8.35 -37.61
C GLN A 493 13.92 7.49 -36.61
N PRO A 494 12.97 6.64 -37.07
CA PRO A 494 12.28 5.71 -36.18
C PRO A 494 13.30 4.74 -35.54
N LEU A 495 12.95 4.21 -34.37
CA LEU A 495 13.72 3.13 -33.77
C LEU A 495 13.86 1.99 -34.78
N SER A 496 15.09 1.55 -35.03
CA SER A 496 15.37 0.39 -35.87
C SER A 496 14.74 -0.86 -35.26
N LEU A 497 14.51 -1.88 -36.10
CA LEU A 497 13.97 -3.16 -35.64
C LEU A 497 14.83 -3.78 -34.54
N ALA A 498 16.16 -3.69 -34.65
CA ALA A 498 17.08 -4.20 -33.63
C ALA A 498 16.94 -3.45 -32.29
N GLU A 499 16.81 -2.12 -32.31
CA GLU A 499 16.63 -1.31 -31.10
C GLU A 499 15.27 -1.61 -30.42
N ARG A 500 14.20 -1.77 -31.20
CA ARG A 500 12.88 -2.19 -30.68
C ARG A 500 12.93 -3.60 -30.10
N ASP A 501 13.69 -4.51 -30.72
CA ASP A 501 13.81 -5.89 -30.26
C ASP A 501 14.60 -6.02 -28.95
N VAL A 502 15.63 -5.19 -28.77
CA VAL A 502 16.33 -5.07 -27.49
C VAL A 502 15.39 -4.60 -26.39
N PHE A 503 14.56 -3.58 -26.68
CA PHE A 503 13.57 -3.08 -25.72
C PHE A 503 12.51 -4.13 -25.39
N ARG A 504 12.01 -4.85 -26.40
CA ARG A 504 11.10 -6.00 -26.26
C ARG A 504 11.66 -7.06 -25.33
N THR A 505 12.92 -7.43 -25.56
CA THR A 505 13.60 -8.49 -24.82
C THR A 505 13.85 -8.07 -23.38
N ALA A 506 14.23 -6.81 -23.14
CA ALA A 506 14.38 -6.26 -21.81
C ALA A 506 13.05 -6.31 -21.03
N LEU A 507 11.94 -5.90 -21.63
CA LEU A 507 10.62 -5.95 -20.98
C LEU A 507 10.14 -7.38 -20.72
N ARG A 508 10.39 -8.31 -21.65
CA ARG A 508 9.97 -9.72 -21.54
C ARG A 508 10.57 -10.41 -20.32
N GLN A 509 11.76 -10.02 -19.88
CA GLN A 509 12.41 -10.63 -18.70
C GLN A 509 11.63 -10.45 -17.40
N CYS A 510 10.86 -9.37 -17.27
CA CYS A 510 10.04 -9.10 -16.07
C CYS A 510 8.56 -9.39 -16.27
N TRP A 511 8.16 -9.77 -17.49
CA TRP A 511 6.77 -10.13 -17.77
C TRP A 511 6.46 -11.50 -17.16
N ASN A 512 5.55 -11.52 -16.19
CA ASN A 512 5.14 -12.74 -15.51
C ASN A 512 3.72 -13.13 -15.95
N GLU A 513 3.64 -13.92 -17.01
CA GLU A 513 2.37 -14.47 -17.53
C GLU A 513 1.64 -15.34 -16.50
N GLY A 514 2.37 -15.99 -15.60
CA GLY A 514 1.81 -16.79 -14.51
C GLY A 514 1.03 -15.97 -13.49
N ALA A 515 1.32 -14.68 -13.37
CA ALA A 515 0.62 -13.74 -12.49
C ALA A 515 -0.71 -13.22 -13.10
N LEU A 516 -0.99 -13.52 -14.37
CA LEU A 516 -2.26 -13.15 -15.00
C LEU A 516 -3.40 -14.06 -14.54
N SER A 517 -4.58 -13.47 -14.36
CA SER A 517 -5.84 -14.20 -14.15
C SER A 517 -6.19 -15.07 -15.37
N VAL A 518 -7.04 -16.07 -15.19
CA VAL A 518 -7.46 -16.98 -16.28
C VAL A 518 -8.06 -16.20 -17.47
N GLU A 519 -8.80 -15.14 -17.19
CA GLU A 519 -9.35 -14.24 -18.20
C GLU A 519 -8.27 -13.37 -18.85
N ALA A 520 -7.36 -12.80 -18.06
CA ALA A 520 -6.28 -11.93 -18.56
C ALA A 520 -5.27 -12.68 -19.45
N ARG A 521 -5.18 -14.01 -19.34
CA ARG A 521 -4.36 -14.87 -20.21
C ARG A 521 -4.91 -15.04 -21.62
N GLY A 522 -6.14 -14.61 -21.90
CA GLY A 522 -6.75 -14.66 -23.22
C GLY A 522 -6.78 -13.32 -23.96
N MET A 523 -6.30 -12.24 -23.34
CA MET A 523 -6.50 -10.88 -23.81
C MET A 523 -5.19 -10.11 -24.04
N ALA A 524 -5.27 -9.01 -24.77
CA ALA A 524 -4.18 -8.08 -25.03
C ALA A 524 -4.44 -6.73 -24.34
N VAL A 525 -3.44 -6.15 -23.70
CA VAL A 525 -3.52 -4.81 -23.09
C VAL A 525 -2.38 -3.92 -23.59
N ALA A 526 -2.71 -2.78 -24.20
CA ALA A 526 -1.78 -1.76 -24.61
C ALA A 526 -1.58 -0.75 -23.48
N VAL A 527 -0.34 -0.52 -23.06
CA VAL A 527 0.03 0.37 -21.96
C VAL A 527 0.86 1.53 -22.50
N ALA A 528 0.37 2.75 -22.29
CA ALA A 528 1.09 3.97 -22.63
C ALA A 528 1.83 4.51 -21.39
N PHE A 529 3.08 4.94 -21.57
CA PHE A 529 3.85 5.58 -20.52
C PHE A 529 4.99 6.44 -21.07
N SER A 530 5.51 7.32 -20.23
CA SER A 530 6.67 8.14 -20.54
C SER A 530 7.92 7.67 -19.80
N MET A 531 9.09 7.90 -20.41
CA MET A 531 10.40 7.56 -19.86
C MET A 531 11.31 8.79 -19.78
N THR A 532 12.22 8.80 -18.81
CA THR A 532 13.31 9.78 -18.73
C THR A 532 14.39 9.50 -19.77
N ALA A 533 15.28 10.47 -20.01
CA ALA A 533 16.37 10.34 -21.00
C ALA A 533 17.37 9.21 -20.68
N ASP A 534 17.44 8.74 -19.42
CA ASP A 534 18.18 7.55 -19.02
C ASP A 534 17.39 6.23 -19.15
N GLY A 535 16.23 6.27 -19.83
CA GLY A 535 15.42 5.09 -20.15
C GLY A 535 14.59 4.55 -19.00
N ARG A 536 14.40 5.31 -17.91
CA ARG A 536 13.59 4.87 -16.76
C ARG A 536 12.13 5.25 -16.94
N PRO A 537 11.17 4.33 -16.71
CA PRO A 537 9.74 4.65 -16.77
C PRO A 537 9.31 5.54 -15.60
N ILE A 538 8.44 6.51 -15.91
CA ILE A 538 7.89 7.44 -14.92
C ILE A 538 6.55 6.89 -14.43
N GLY A 539 6.52 6.43 -13.17
CA GLY A 539 5.45 5.59 -12.62
C GLY A 539 4.03 6.17 -12.67
N ASP A 540 3.87 7.49 -12.60
CA ASP A 540 2.59 8.21 -12.62
C ASP A 540 2.04 8.43 -14.04
N THR A 541 2.84 8.19 -15.08
CA THR A 541 2.43 8.32 -16.49
C THR A 541 1.85 7.05 -17.09
N LEU A 542 1.97 5.90 -16.39
CA LEU A 542 1.49 4.61 -16.87
C LEU A 542 -0.05 4.57 -16.89
N ARG A 543 -0.62 4.28 -18.04
CA ARG A 543 -2.07 4.17 -18.24
C ARG A 543 -2.41 3.14 -19.33
N ILE A 544 -3.62 2.59 -19.26
CA ILE A 544 -4.17 1.75 -20.32
C ILE A 544 -4.41 2.64 -21.55
N ALA A 545 -3.86 2.25 -22.69
CA ALA A 545 -4.06 2.89 -23.98
C ALA A 545 -5.21 2.23 -24.76
N ASP A 546 -5.23 0.90 -24.79
CA ASP A 546 -6.27 0.07 -25.43
C ASP A 546 -6.26 -1.35 -24.83
N PHE A 547 -7.32 -2.12 -25.03
CA PHE A 547 -7.35 -3.55 -24.69
C PHE A 547 -8.31 -4.33 -25.59
N ARG A 548 -8.00 -5.61 -25.85
CA ARG A 548 -8.79 -6.48 -26.73
C ARG A 548 -8.90 -7.90 -26.18
N GLY A 549 -10.06 -8.54 -26.35
CA GLY A 549 -10.26 -9.96 -26.06
C GLY A 549 -10.59 -10.31 -24.59
N GLY A 550 -11.04 -9.35 -23.77
CA GLY A 550 -11.44 -9.59 -22.37
C GLY A 550 -12.31 -8.46 -21.80
N SER A 551 -12.72 -8.59 -20.53
CA SER A 551 -13.47 -7.55 -19.81
C SER A 551 -12.57 -6.39 -19.34
N GLU A 552 -13.20 -5.29 -18.93
CA GLU A 552 -12.49 -4.16 -18.34
C GLU A 552 -11.76 -4.54 -17.03
N ASP A 553 -12.35 -5.42 -16.22
CA ASP A 553 -11.71 -5.90 -14.98
C ASP A 553 -10.50 -6.79 -15.28
N GLY A 554 -10.59 -7.64 -16.31
CA GLY A 554 -9.45 -8.39 -16.84
C GLY A 554 -8.34 -7.46 -17.34
N ALA A 555 -8.69 -6.38 -18.05
CA ALA A 555 -7.74 -5.38 -18.55
C ALA A 555 -7.03 -4.64 -17.41
N ARG A 556 -7.75 -4.26 -16.35
CA ARG A 556 -7.17 -3.64 -15.14
C ARG A 556 -6.16 -4.56 -14.47
N HIS A 557 -6.49 -5.85 -14.34
CA HIS A 557 -5.60 -6.83 -13.75
C HIS A 557 -4.33 -7.05 -14.61
N ALA A 558 -4.50 -7.19 -15.94
CA ALA A 558 -3.39 -7.31 -16.88
C ALA A 558 -2.49 -6.05 -16.86
N PHE A 559 -3.09 -4.86 -16.75
CA PHE A 559 -2.38 -3.60 -16.61
C PHE A 559 -1.53 -3.54 -15.34
N ASP A 560 -2.04 -3.99 -14.19
CA ASP A 560 -1.25 -4.01 -12.94
C ASP A 560 -0.03 -4.92 -13.04
N VAL A 561 -0.17 -6.07 -13.72
CA VAL A 561 0.95 -6.97 -14.01
C VAL A 561 1.94 -6.32 -14.98
N ALA A 562 1.46 -5.64 -16.02
CA ALA A 562 2.29 -4.95 -17.01
C ALA A 562 3.06 -3.78 -16.42
N ARG A 563 2.38 -2.96 -15.61
CA ARG A 563 2.96 -1.87 -14.84
C ARG A 563 4.08 -2.37 -13.93
N ARG A 564 3.88 -3.49 -13.23
CA ARG A 564 4.95 -4.10 -12.41
C ARG A 564 6.14 -4.52 -13.27
N ALA A 565 5.90 -5.19 -14.40
CA ALA A 565 6.97 -5.63 -15.31
C ALA A 565 7.78 -4.44 -15.84
N ILE A 566 7.10 -3.37 -16.30
CA ILE A 566 7.73 -2.13 -16.79
C ILE A 566 8.59 -1.50 -15.69
N MET A 567 8.05 -1.34 -14.48
CA MET A 567 8.78 -0.70 -13.38
C MET A 567 9.95 -1.55 -12.87
N MET A 568 9.83 -2.88 -12.85
CA MET A 568 10.92 -3.76 -12.42
C MET A 568 12.07 -3.79 -13.43
N CYS A 569 11.77 -3.99 -14.72
CA CYS A 569 12.82 -4.07 -15.74
C CYS A 569 13.36 -2.68 -16.13
N GLY A 570 12.57 -1.63 -15.95
CA GLY A 570 12.98 -0.25 -16.16
C GLY A 570 13.73 0.38 -14.98
N ALA A 571 13.89 -0.34 -13.85
CA ALA A 571 14.52 0.19 -12.64
C ALA A 571 15.99 0.62 -12.83
N THR A 572 16.69 0.10 -13.84
CA THR A 572 18.05 0.52 -14.21
C THR A 572 18.09 1.36 -15.48
N GLY A 573 16.93 1.61 -16.11
CA GLY A 573 16.81 2.21 -17.43
C GLY A 573 16.89 1.17 -18.55
N PHE A 574 16.07 1.35 -19.60
CA PHE A 574 16.13 0.53 -20.80
C PHE A 574 17.28 1.00 -21.72
N PRO A 575 18.00 0.08 -22.39
CA PRO A 575 19.15 0.41 -23.24
C PRO A 575 18.70 0.96 -24.60
N LEU A 576 18.14 2.18 -24.59
CA LEU A 576 17.64 2.89 -25.76
C LEU A 576 18.64 3.98 -26.22
N PRO A 577 18.75 4.25 -27.53
CA PRO A 577 19.66 5.25 -28.08
C PRO A 577 19.25 6.68 -27.68
N LEU A 578 20.13 7.38 -26.95
CA LEU A 578 19.88 8.73 -26.42
C LEU A 578 19.68 9.78 -27.52
N ASP A 579 20.36 9.62 -28.66
CA ASP A 579 20.23 10.46 -29.84
C ASP A 579 18.82 10.43 -30.46
N LYS A 580 17.99 9.43 -30.08
CA LYS A 580 16.61 9.27 -30.56
C LYS A 580 15.55 9.46 -29.46
N TYR A 581 15.89 10.12 -28.36
CA TYR A 581 15.01 10.26 -27.18
C TYR A 581 13.57 10.69 -27.51
N SER A 582 13.41 11.67 -28.40
CA SER A 582 12.08 12.16 -28.81
C SER A 582 11.16 11.08 -29.40
N ARG A 583 11.70 9.95 -29.88
CA ARG A 583 10.93 8.83 -30.45
C ARG A 583 10.44 7.82 -29.43
N TRP A 584 11.10 7.71 -28.28
CA TRP A 584 10.80 6.73 -27.26
C TRP A 584 10.52 7.33 -25.89
N ARG A 585 10.50 8.67 -25.79
CA ARG A 585 10.03 9.36 -24.59
C ARG A 585 8.62 8.92 -24.21
N ASP A 586 7.74 8.80 -25.20
CA ASP A 586 6.34 8.41 -25.03
C ASP A 586 6.10 7.13 -25.87
N VAL A 587 5.85 6.00 -25.22
CA VAL A 587 5.72 4.69 -25.88
C VAL A 587 4.40 4.01 -25.53
N VAL A 588 3.90 3.21 -26.46
CA VAL A 588 2.77 2.30 -26.24
C VAL A 588 3.26 0.87 -26.44
N VAL A 589 3.02 0.02 -25.44
CA VAL A 589 3.48 -1.36 -25.43
C VAL A 589 2.28 -2.28 -25.25
N GLU A 590 2.07 -3.18 -26.21
CA GLU A 590 1.01 -4.19 -26.16
C GLU A 590 1.51 -5.46 -25.48
N PHE A 591 0.89 -5.84 -24.37
CA PHE A 591 1.16 -7.08 -23.65
C PHE A 591 0.13 -8.13 -24.04
N ARG A 592 0.61 -9.25 -24.58
CA ARG A 592 -0.20 -10.40 -24.99
C ARG A 592 0.31 -11.68 -24.33
N PRO A 593 -0.50 -12.76 -24.31
CA PRO A 593 -0.11 -14.04 -23.74
C PRO A 593 1.03 -14.71 -24.51
N ASP A 594 1.15 -14.42 -25.80
CA ASP A 594 2.20 -14.95 -26.69
C ASP A 594 3.40 -13.99 -26.85
N GLY A 595 3.37 -12.81 -26.23
CA GLY A 595 4.51 -11.90 -26.21
C GLY A 595 4.17 -10.41 -26.02
N ILE A 596 5.19 -9.57 -26.24
CA ILE A 596 5.10 -8.11 -26.13
C ILE A 596 5.25 -7.50 -27.53
N GLY A 597 4.29 -6.67 -27.95
CA GLY A 597 4.26 -5.89 -29.19
C GLY A 597 4.48 -4.40 -28.94
N PHE A 598 4.89 -3.68 -29.99
CA PHE A 598 5.07 -2.22 -29.97
C PHE A 598 4.34 -1.63 -31.17
N ASP A 599 3.58 -0.57 -30.95
CA ASP A 599 2.99 0.27 -32.00
C ASP A 599 3.66 1.63 -32.06
#